data_AF-A0A2W1N9F3-F1
#
_entry.id   AF-A0A2W1N9F3-F1
#
_cell.length_a   1.000
_cell.length_b   1.000
_cell.length_c   1.000
_cell.angle_alpha   90.00
_cell.angle_beta   90.00
_cell.angle_gamma   90.00
#
_symmetry.space_group_name_H-M   'P 1'
#
loop_
_entity.id
_entity.type
_entity.pdbx_description
1 polymer ?
#
loop_
_entity_poly.entity_id
_entity_poly.type
_entity_poly.pdbx_seq_one_letter_code
_entity_poly.pdbx_strand_id
1 'polypeptide(L)'
;MGCKNDVPIEKSVLDEKIEALSDSRLSIHIDNFRNENSYENDSTHSFHYFKDSITKEQLVKLTYHKYPMVRVYSFLALNEARYEYMQEVIFGHLSDTTEIMLNGGCVIYTRTISDFIMEKAFDYLKGNTKDSLRDLIFYNHPELGAFSNILWDCKGYEPYYQKVLQINQDSATRASLMALASYRKEKDLDFLASEINKLAYDFKKFQIIEEYPHDRFIPFMYDYHKKFQKDNMNDPDDLFYAALASYKNKWANGIFMELINSGPKDYYRNRDRLQAIMKATAKHDTILFEDIRKKAYRNLGKDTFNIRYFDFSKFDSWW
;
A
#
# COMPACT_ATOMS: atom_id res chain seq x y z
N MET A 1 3.75 11.15 -35.23
CA MET A 1 2.33 10.79 -35.40
C MET A 1 1.54 11.51 -34.34
N GLY A 2 0.74 12.50 -34.74
CA GLY A 2 0.04 13.38 -33.81
C GLY A 2 -1.30 12.77 -33.41
N CYS A 3 -1.50 12.58 -32.11
CA CYS A 3 -2.82 12.46 -31.50
C CYS A 3 -3.14 13.80 -30.83
N LYS A 4 -3.85 14.66 -31.56
CA LYS A 4 -4.67 15.72 -30.96
C LYS A 4 -6.11 15.28 -31.14
N ASN A 5 -6.75 14.90 -30.04
CA ASN A 5 -8.20 14.83 -29.92
C ASN A 5 -8.54 15.18 -28.46
N ASP A 6 -8.16 16.38 -28.05
CA ASP A 6 -8.84 17.05 -26.95
C ASP A 6 -10.07 17.70 -27.55
N VAL A 7 -11.23 17.05 -27.38
CA VAL A 7 -12.50 17.77 -27.46
C VAL A 7 -12.79 18.21 -26.04
N PRO A 8 -12.63 19.50 -25.69
CA PRO A 8 -13.11 20.00 -24.42
C PRO A 8 -14.62 19.89 -24.47
N ILE A 9 -15.20 19.00 -23.67
CA ILE A 9 -16.64 19.08 -23.41
C ILE A 9 -16.82 20.39 -22.64
N GLU A 10 -17.38 21.40 -23.31
CA GLU A 10 -17.62 22.72 -22.72
C GLU A 10 -18.40 22.57 -21.41
N LYS A 11 -17.74 22.96 -20.32
CA LYS A 11 -18.25 22.89 -18.94
C LYS A 11 -19.64 23.55 -18.78
N SER A 12 -19.92 24.58 -19.57
CA SER A 12 -21.19 25.31 -19.59
C SER A 12 -22.37 24.48 -20.13
N VAL A 13 -22.12 23.58 -21.09
CA VAL A 13 -23.16 22.74 -21.71
C VAL A 13 -23.55 21.57 -20.78
N LEU A 14 -22.64 21.17 -19.89
CA LEU A 14 -22.94 20.15 -18.87
C LEU A 14 -23.78 20.72 -17.73
N ASP A 15 -23.48 21.95 -17.28
CA ASP A 15 -24.19 22.62 -16.19
C ASP A 15 -25.66 22.91 -16.55
N GLU A 16 -25.95 23.35 -17.78
CA GLU A 16 -27.33 23.57 -18.26
C GLU A 16 -28.15 22.26 -18.40
N LYS A 17 -27.49 21.11 -18.65
CA LYS A 17 -28.18 19.82 -18.79
C LYS A 17 -28.52 19.15 -17.47
N ILE A 18 -27.86 19.53 -16.37
CA ILE A 18 -28.17 19.02 -15.03
C ILE A 18 -29.41 19.73 -14.46
N GLU A 19 -29.62 21.02 -14.77
CA GLU A 19 -30.86 21.75 -14.41
C GLU A 19 -32.13 21.18 -15.06
N ALA A 20 -32.00 20.43 -16.16
CA ALA A 20 -33.13 19.80 -16.85
C ALA A 20 -33.60 18.46 -16.24
N LEU A 21 -32.98 17.98 -15.15
CA LEU A 21 -33.44 16.79 -14.44
C LEU A 21 -34.58 17.16 -13.48
N SER A 22 -35.76 17.41 -14.04
CA SER A 22 -36.99 17.81 -13.33
C SER A 22 -37.61 16.70 -12.47
N ASP A 23 -36.84 15.73 -11.99
CA ASP A 23 -37.32 14.73 -11.04
C ASP A 23 -37.08 15.26 -9.62
N SER A 24 -38.16 15.72 -8.99
CA SER A 24 -38.18 16.18 -7.59
C SER A 24 -37.52 15.21 -6.60
N ARG A 25 -37.39 13.92 -6.94
CA ARG A 25 -36.70 12.92 -6.11
C ARG A 25 -35.19 13.03 -6.23
N LEU A 26 -34.67 13.23 -7.44
CA LEU A 26 -33.23 13.38 -7.66
C LEU A 26 -32.68 14.62 -6.92
N SER A 27 -33.42 15.72 -6.95
CA SER A 27 -33.02 16.95 -6.25
C SER A 27 -32.85 16.74 -4.74
N ILE A 28 -33.73 15.94 -4.11
CA ILE A 28 -33.62 15.63 -2.67
C ILE A 28 -32.31 14.91 -2.36
N HIS A 29 -31.89 13.94 -3.18
CA HIS A 29 -30.63 13.23 -2.96
C HIS A 29 -29.41 14.12 -3.18
N ILE A 30 -29.43 14.92 -4.25
CA ILE A 30 -28.36 15.88 -4.52
C ILE A 30 -28.22 16.87 -3.35
N ASP A 31 -29.33 17.36 -2.82
CA ASP A 31 -29.33 18.26 -1.67
C ASP A 31 -28.81 17.59 -0.39
N ASN A 32 -29.17 16.33 -0.15
CA ASN A 32 -28.63 15.56 0.97
C ASN A 32 -27.11 15.44 0.86
N PHE A 33 -26.60 14.96 -0.28
CA PHE A 33 -25.16 14.78 -0.49
C PHE A 33 -24.38 16.10 -0.53
N ARG A 34 -25.00 17.17 -1.01
CA ARG A 34 -24.40 18.52 -0.98
C ARG A 34 -24.13 18.97 0.45
N ASN A 35 -24.99 18.62 1.39
CA ASN A 35 -24.89 19.02 2.79
C ASN A 35 -24.05 18.05 3.63
N GLU A 36 -23.66 16.90 3.06
CA GLU A 36 -22.72 15.99 3.71
C GLU A 36 -21.31 16.55 3.64
N ASN A 37 -20.75 16.83 4.82
CA ASN A 37 -19.38 17.34 4.94
C ASN A 37 -18.34 16.22 4.94
N SER A 38 -18.76 14.96 5.06
CA SER A 38 -17.87 13.80 5.07
C SER A 38 -18.55 12.55 4.53
N TYR A 39 -17.79 11.72 3.83
CA TYR A 39 -18.21 10.34 3.53
C TYR A 39 -18.12 9.48 4.80
N GLU A 40 -19.24 8.87 5.19
CA GLU A 40 -19.32 7.79 6.18
C GLU A 40 -19.72 6.50 5.43
N ASN A 41 -19.12 5.35 5.81
CA ASN A 41 -19.32 4.04 5.15
C ASN A 41 -20.75 3.81 4.62
N ASP A 42 -20.87 3.20 3.43
CA ASP A 42 -22.03 3.00 2.51
C ASP A 42 -23.40 2.55 3.09
N SER A 43 -23.55 2.45 4.41
CA SER A 43 -24.71 1.92 5.12
C SER A 43 -25.87 2.90 5.34
N THR A 44 -25.86 4.09 4.72
CA THR A 44 -26.97 5.03 4.90
C THR A 44 -28.15 4.65 3.99
N HIS A 45 -29.37 4.70 4.54
CA HIS A 45 -30.60 4.44 3.77
C HIS A 45 -30.71 5.39 2.56
N SER A 46 -30.15 6.61 2.66
CA SER A 46 -30.13 7.61 1.59
C SER A 46 -29.32 7.17 0.37
N PHE A 47 -28.19 6.47 0.56
CA PHE A 47 -27.36 6.00 -0.55
C PHE A 47 -28.02 4.86 -1.32
N HIS A 48 -28.57 3.86 -0.61
CA HIS A 48 -29.28 2.76 -1.27
C HIS A 48 -30.46 3.24 -2.09
N TYR A 49 -31.28 4.16 -1.55
CA TYR A 49 -32.39 4.73 -2.30
C TYR A 49 -31.91 5.56 -3.50
N PHE A 50 -30.86 6.39 -3.35
CA PHE A 50 -30.26 7.14 -4.46
C PHE A 50 -29.84 6.21 -5.60
N LYS A 51 -29.11 5.15 -5.28
CA LYS A 51 -28.66 4.15 -6.25
C LYS A 51 -29.82 3.49 -7.00
N ASP A 52 -30.89 3.12 -6.28
CA ASP A 52 -32.01 2.38 -6.85
C ASP A 52 -33.00 3.26 -7.63
N SER A 53 -32.94 4.59 -7.46
CA SER A 53 -33.88 5.55 -8.07
C SER A 53 -33.36 6.26 -9.32
N ILE A 54 -32.09 6.06 -9.69
CA ILE A 54 -31.41 6.82 -10.74
C ILE A 54 -30.89 5.88 -11.83
N THR A 55 -31.00 6.30 -13.09
CA THR A 55 -30.48 5.49 -14.21
C THR A 55 -28.95 5.56 -14.30
N LYS A 56 -28.34 4.56 -14.92
CA LYS A 56 -26.88 4.53 -15.14
C LYS A 56 -26.38 5.76 -15.90
N GLU A 57 -27.13 6.22 -16.90
CA GLU A 57 -26.79 7.40 -17.71
C GLU A 57 -26.83 8.69 -16.89
N GLN A 58 -27.75 8.78 -15.93
CA GLN A 58 -27.80 9.90 -15.00
C GLN A 58 -26.63 9.84 -14.03
N LEU A 59 -26.33 8.67 -13.46
CA LEU A 59 -25.18 8.48 -12.57
C LEU A 59 -23.86 8.88 -13.25
N VAL A 60 -23.65 8.48 -14.51
CA VAL A 60 -22.45 8.88 -15.29
C VAL A 60 -22.34 10.40 -15.45
N LYS A 61 -23.45 11.12 -15.61
CA LYS A 61 -23.42 12.59 -15.63
C LYS A 61 -23.07 13.16 -14.25
N LEU A 62 -23.62 12.54 -13.19
CA LEU A 62 -23.43 12.99 -11.82
C LEU A 62 -22.00 12.72 -11.29
N THR A 63 -21.22 11.83 -11.92
CA THR A 63 -19.78 11.73 -11.58
C THR A 63 -19.02 13.02 -11.91
N TYR A 64 -19.52 13.88 -12.80
CA TYR A 64 -18.92 15.18 -13.11
C TYR A 64 -19.63 16.36 -12.42
N HIS A 65 -20.48 16.10 -11.42
CA HIS A 65 -21.25 17.13 -10.73
C HIS A 65 -20.35 18.13 -9.97
N LYS A 66 -20.76 19.40 -9.91
CA LYS A 66 -19.98 20.45 -9.22
C LYS A 66 -19.71 20.17 -7.74
N TYR A 67 -20.60 19.42 -7.07
CA TYR A 67 -20.43 19.03 -5.67
C TYR A 67 -19.63 17.72 -5.54
N PRO A 68 -18.52 17.71 -4.79
CA PRO A 68 -17.64 16.55 -4.64
C PRO A 68 -18.35 15.26 -4.19
N MET A 69 -19.19 15.37 -3.16
CA MET A 69 -19.89 14.21 -2.59
C MET A 69 -20.87 13.59 -3.57
N VAL A 70 -21.52 14.39 -4.43
CA VAL A 70 -22.38 13.87 -5.49
C VAL A 70 -21.56 13.02 -6.47
N ARG A 71 -20.34 13.45 -6.83
CA ARG A 71 -19.43 12.68 -7.69
C ARG A 71 -19.06 11.35 -7.06
N VAL A 72 -18.67 11.38 -5.78
CA VAL A 72 -18.28 10.20 -4.99
C VAL A 72 -19.42 9.18 -4.92
N TYR A 73 -20.62 9.57 -4.50
CA TYR A 73 -21.75 8.64 -4.40
C TYR A 73 -22.21 8.14 -5.77
N SER A 74 -22.16 8.96 -6.80
CA SER A 74 -22.50 8.52 -8.16
C SER A 74 -21.50 7.47 -8.67
N PHE A 75 -20.21 7.69 -8.41
CA PHE A 75 -19.17 6.72 -8.72
C PHE A 75 -19.37 5.40 -7.97
N LEU A 76 -19.65 5.46 -6.66
CA LEU A 76 -19.89 4.26 -5.84
C LEU A 76 -21.12 3.48 -6.32
N ALA A 77 -22.21 4.18 -6.64
CA ALA A 77 -23.42 3.57 -7.20
C ALA A 77 -23.13 2.85 -8.53
N LEU A 78 -22.36 3.46 -9.44
CA LEU A 78 -21.92 2.82 -10.68
C LEU A 78 -21.02 1.60 -10.43
N ASN A 79 -20.09 1.72 -9.47
CA ASN A 79 -19.16 0.65 -9.11
C ASN A 79 -19.90 -0.57 -8.54
N GLU A 80 -20.85 -0.36 -7.61
CA GLU A 80 -21.70 -1.43 -7.08
C GLU A 80 -22.56 -2.08 -8.17
N ALA A 81 -23.10 -1.27 -9.08
CA ALA A 81 -23.90 -1.74 -10.20
C ALA A 81 -23.07 -2.45 -11.30
N ARG A 82 -21.74 -2.54 -11.13
CA ARG A 82 -20.79 -3.11 -12.09
C ARG A 82 -20.99 -2.53 -13.49
N TYR A 83 -21.03 -1.20 -13.57
CA TYR A 83 -21.25 -0.51 -14.84
C TYR A 83 -20.22 -0.96 -15.89
N GLU A 84 -20.68 -1.23 -17.11
CA GLU A 84 -19.84 -1.84 -18.14
C GLU A 84 -18.76 -0.89 -18.67
N TYR A 85 -19.02 0.42 -18.63
CA TYR A 85 -18.08 1.50 -19.02
C TYR A 85 -17.46 2.18 -17.79
N MET A 86 -17.19 1.41 -16.74
CA MET A 86 -16.58 1.94 -15.52
C MET A 86 -15.18 2.49 -15.78
N GLN A 87 -14.46 1.91 -16.74
CA GLN A 87 -13.09 2.33 -17.09
C GLN A 87 -13.05 3.80 -17.55
N GLU A 88 -13.99 4.21 -18.39
CA GLU A 88 -14.10 5.56 -18.92
C GLU A 88 -14.39 6.57 -17.81
N VAL A 89 -15.26 6.20 -16.86
CA VAL A 89 -15.53 7.01 -15.67
C VAL A 89 -14.26 7.16 -14.83
N ILE A 90 -13.57 6.06 -14.53
CA ILE A 90 -12.32 6.05 -13.74
C ILE A 90 -11.26 6.95 -14.41
N PHE A 91 -11.07 6.81 -15.72
CA PHE A 91 -10.04 7.55 -16.46
C PHE A 91 -10.36 9.04 -16.54
N GLY A 92 -11.64 9.41 -16.64
CA GLY A 92 -12.09 10.80 -16.63
C GLY A 92 -11.85 11.54 -15.32
N HIS A 93 -11.58 10.83 -14.23
CA HIS A 93 -11.33 11.41 -12.90
C HIS A 93 -9.87 11.42 -12.47
N LEU A 94 -8.91 11.01 -13.31
CA LEU A 94 -7.49 10.97 -12.94
C LEU A 94 -6.91 12.32 -12.54
N SER A 95 -7.46 13.42 -13.06
CA SER A 95 -7.01 14.79 -12.73
C SER A 95 -7.92 15.51 -11.73
N ASP A 96 -8.84 14.80 -11.09
CA ASP A 96 -9.76 15.38 -10.11
C ASP A 96 -9.08 15.59 -8.76
N THR A 97 -8.48 16.77 -8.58
CA THR A 97 -7.78 17.15 -7.35
C THR A 97 -8.71 17.71 -6.27
N THR A 98 -10.04 17.60 -6.44
CA THR A 98 -10.98 18.15 -5.46
C THR A 98 -10.88 17.35 -4.16
N GLU A 99 -10.69 18.04 -3.03
CA GLU A 99 -10.63 17.37 -1.74
C GLU A 99 -12.03 17.01 -1.23
N ILE A 100 -12.12 15.84 -0.61
CA ILE A 100 -13.25 15.36 0.17
C ILE A 100 -12.76 14.98 1.56
N MET A 101 -13.65 15.09 2.53
CA MET A 101 -13.40 14.65 3.90
C MET A 101 -13.93 13.22 4.06
N LEU A 102 -13.12 12.35 4.63
CA LEU A 102 -13.46 10.96 4.89
C LEU A 102 -13.50 10.75 6.41
N ASN A 103 -14.53 10.05 6.88
CA ASN A 103 -14.68 9.73 8.29
C ASN A 103 -14.39 8.23 8.54
N GLY A 104 -13.25 7.96 9.18
CA GLY A 104 -12.82 6.63 9.62
C GLY A 104 -13.14 6.37 11.10
N GLY A 105 -14.37 6.67 11.53
CA GLY A 105 -14.80 6.54 12.92
C GLY A 105 -14.38 7.73 13.78
N CYS A 106 -13.28 7.61 14.54
CA CYS A 106 -12.75 8.71 15.36
C CYS A 106 -11.70 9.56 14.64
N VAL A 107 -11.35 9.20 13.39
CA VAL A 107 -10.32 9.86 12.60
C VAL A 107 -10.96 10.48 11.37
N ILE A 108 -10.82 11.80 11.26
CA ILE A 108 -11.21 12.57 10.09
C ILE A 108 -9.94 12.88 9.30
N TYR A 109 -9.98 12.65 7.99
CA TYR A 109 -8.87 12.96 7.09
C TYR A 109 -9.39 13.43 5.73
N THR A 110 -8.54 14.13 4.97
CA THR A 110 -8.87 14.58 3.63
C THR A 110 -8.22 13.67 2.59
N ARG A 111 -8.85 13.60 1.41
CA ARG A 111 -8.32 12.90 0.23
C ARG A 111 -8.87 13.57 -1.03
N THR A 112 -8.15 13.48 -2.14
CA THR A 112 -8.68 13.93 -3.44
C THR A 112 -9.72 12.94 -3.99
N ILE A 113 -10.65 13.40 -4.84
CA ILE A 113 -11.60 12.52 -5.53
C ILE A 113 -10.87 11.50 -6.39
N SER A 114 -9.83 11.91 -7.12
CA SER A 114 -9.02 11.01 -7.94
C SER A 114 -8.44 9.87 -7.11
N ASP A 115 -7.80 10.15 -5.96
CA ASP A 115 -7.28 9.12 -5.07
C ASP A 115 -8.36 8.20 -4.50
N PHE A 116 -9.50 8.76 -4.11
CA PHE A 116 -10.63 7.97 -3.63
C PHE A 116 -11.13 7.00 -4.71
N ILE A 117 -11.33 7.51 -5.93
CA ILE A 117 -11.79 6.72 -7.07
C ILE A 117 -10.76 5.65 -7.44
N MET A 118 -9.46 5.96 -7.44
CA MET A 118 -8.40 4.98 -7.73
C MET A 118 -8.39 3.84 -6.71
N GLU A 119 -8.50 4.14 -5.42
CA GLU A 119 -8.55 3.10 -4.38
C GLU A 119 -9.69 2.11 -4.64
N LYS A 120 -10.90 2.62 -4.90
CA LYS A 120 -12.07 1.78 -5.19
C LYS A 120 -11.97 1.08 -6.55
N ALA A 121 -11.37 1.71 -7.55
CA ALA A 121 -11.18 1.13 -8.88
C ALA A 121 -10.30 -0.13 -8.82
N PHE A 122 -9.24 -0.13 -8.02
CA PHE A 122 -8.33 -1.27 -7.92
C PHE A 122 -8.94 -2.53 -7.31
N ASP A 123 -10.02 -2.39 -6.52
CA ASP A 123 -10.81 -3.50 -5.98
C ASP A 123 -11.68 -4.17 -7.06
N TYR A 124 -12.12 -3.40 -8.06
CA TYR A 124 -13.04 -3.84 -9.09
C TYR A 124 -12.34 -4.30 -10.38
N LEU A 125 -11.37 -3.53 -10.86
CA LEU A 125 -10.69 -3.80 -12.12
C LEU A 125 -9.89 -5.09 -12.08
N LYS A 126 -9.90 -5.85 -13.18
CA LYS A 126 -9.18 -7.12 -13.32
C LYS A 126 -8.45 -7.19 -14.65
N GLY A 127 -7.42 -8.04 -14.70
CA GLY A 127 -6.64 -8.31 -15.90
C GLY A 127 -6.10 -7.04 -16.56
N ASN A 128 -6.14 -7.02 -17.90
CA ASN A 128 -5.53 -5.99 -18.72
C ASN A 128 -6.01 -4.57 -18.41
N THR A 129 -7.26 -4.37 -17.97
CA THR A 129 -7.76 -3.04 -17.62
C THR A 129 -7.08 -2.50 -16.37
N LYS A 130 -6.87 -3.36 -15.36
CA LYS A 130 -6.15 -2.98 -14.14
C LYS A 130 -4.70 -2.62 -14.46
N ASP A 131 -4.05 -3.42 -15.31
CA ASP A 131 -2.69 -3.16 -15.77
C ASP A 131 -2.59 -1.86 -16.58
N SER A 132 -3.55 -1.59 -17.46
CA SER A 132 -3.58 -0.35 -18.26
C SER A 132 -3.75 0.89 -17.38
N LEU A 133 -4.63 0.83 -16.37
CA LEU A 133 -4.77 1.91 -15.39
C LEU A 133 -3.47 2.12 -14.61
N ARG A 134 -2.85 1.01 -14.17
CA ARG A 134 -1.58 1.06 -13.45
C ARG A 134 -0.49 1.73 -14.29
N ASP A 135 -0.33 1.32 -15.55
CA ASP A 135 0.63 1.92 -16.47
C ASP A 135 0.35 3.42 -16.67
N LEU A 136 -0.91 3.79 -16.90
CA LEU A 136 -1.31 5.18 -17.07
C LEU A 136 -0.96 6.03 -15.85
N ILE A 137 -1.28 5.58 -14.64
CA ILE A 137 -0.91 6.29 -13.41
C ILE A 137 0.62 6.38 -13.28
N PHE A 138 1.31 5.26 -13.50
CA PHE A 138 2.75 5.17 -13.32
C PHE A 138 3.54 6.12 -14.24
N TYR A 139 3.10 6.28 -15.49
CA TYR A 139 3.79 7.13 -16.46
C TYR A 139 3.28 8.57 -16.49
N ASN A 140 1.98 8.80 -16.24
CA ASN A 140 1.35 10.08 -16.51
C ASN A 140 0.80 10.79 -15.27
N HIS A 141 0.61 10.10 -14.15
CA HIS A 141 0.00 10.68 -12.94
C HIS A 141 0.79 10.34 -11.65
N PRO A 142 2.08 10.67 -11.56
CA PRO A 142 2.88 10.42 -10.36
C PRO A 142 2.42 11.20 -9.12
N GLU A 143 1.58 12.23 -9.31
CA GLU A 143 0.97 13.03 -8.24
C GLU A 143 -0.13 12.30 -7.46
N LEU A 144 -0.72 11.25 -8.03
CA LEU A 144 -1.77 10.48 -7.37
C LEU A 144 -1.18 9.65 -6.21
N GLY A 145 -1.86 9.61 -5.07
CA GLY A 145 -1.53 8.73 -3.95
C GLY A 145 -1.44 7.26 -4.36
N ALA A 146 -2.24 6.83 -5.34
CA ALA A 146 -2.15 5.50 -5.95
C ALA A 146 -0.75 5.17 -6.51
N PHE A 147 0.01 6.17 -6.98
CA PHE A 147 1.35 5.99 -7.52
C PHE A 147 2.31 5.34 -6.52
N SER A 148 2.22 5.73 -5.24
CA SER A 148 3.03 5.11 -4.19
C SER A 148 2.73 3.61 -4.08
N ASN A 149 1.46 3.21 -4.11
CA ASN A 149 1.06 1.80 -4.07
C ASN A 149 1.57 1.04 -5.30
N ILE A 150 1.56 1.67 -6.48
CA ILE A 150 2.12 1.07 -7.68
C ILE A 150 3.62 0.81 -7.53
N LEU A 151 4.38 1.74 -6.94
CA LEU A 151 5.79 1.53 -6.63
C LEU A 151 6.01 0.36 -5.66
N TRP A 152 5.10 0.18 -4.68
CA TRP A 152 5.14 -0.94 -3.75
C TRP A 152 4.86 -2.29 -4.43
N ASP A 153 3.98 -2.31 -5.43
CA ASP A 153 3.50 -3.51 -6.10
C ASP A 153 4.34 -3.89 -7.33
N CYS A 154 5.02 -2.93 -7.98
CA CYS A 154 5.77 -3.17 -9.21
C CYS A 154 7.15 -3.83 -9.00
N LYS A 155 7.30 -4.61 -7.94
CA LYS A 155 8.57 -5.21 -7.53
C LYS A 155 9.14 -6.11 -8.63
N GLY A 156 10.32 -5.75 -9.13
CA GLY A 156 11.04 -6.48 -10.17
C GLY A 156 10.39 -6.45 -11.56
N TYR A 157 9.42 -5.57 -11.82
CA TYR A 157 8.77 -5.48 -13.12
C TYR A 157 9.66 -4.73 -14.13
N GLU A 158 10.51 -5.48 -14.85
CA GLU A 158 11.57 -4.94 -15.73
C GLU A 158 11.15 -3.77 -16.64
N PRO A 159 9.95 -3.73 -17.26
CA PRO A 159 9.54 -2.59 -18.10
C PRO A 159 9.51 -1.24 -17.37
N TYR A 160 9.33 -1.23 -16.04
CA TYR A 160 9.30 0.00 -15.25
C TYR A 160 10.68 0.45 -14.79
N TYR A 161 11.72 -0.37 -14.96
CA TYR A 161 13.03 -0.15 -14.34
C TYR A 161 13.61 1.25 -14.62
N GLN A 162 13.64 1.68 -15.89
CA GLN A 162 14.21 2.97 -16.27
C GLN A 162 13.45 4.14 -15.63
N LYS A 163 12.13 4.05 -15.57
CA LYS A 163 11.30 5.06 -14.92
C LYS A 163 11.49 5.06 -13.41
N VAL A 164 11.57 3.89 -12.76
CA VAL A 164 11.88 3.79 -11.32
C VAL A 164 13.25 4.39 -11.02
N LEU A 165 14.26 4.12 -11.84
CA LEU A 165 15.59 4.71 -11.68
C LEU A 165 15.53 6.24 -11.79
N GLN A 166 14.84 6.77 -12.81
CA GLN A 166 14.64 8.21 -12.98
C GLN A 166 13.95 8.84 -11.76
N ILE A 167 12.85 8.24 -11.27
CA ILE A 167 12.11 8.72 -10.10
C ILE A 167 13.03 8.85 -8.87
N ASN A 168 13.93 7.89 -8.67
CA ASN A 168 14.86 7.94 -7.55
C ASN A 168 15.95 9.00 -7.72
N GLN A 169 16.39 9.25 -8.96
CA GLN A 169 17.35 10.33 -9.25
C GLN A 169 16.74 11.71 -9.04
N ASP A 170 15.45 11.88 -9.35
CA ASP A 170 14.73 13.14 -9.21
C ASP A 170 14.32 13.39 -7.74
N SER A 171 13.71 12.40 -7.09
CA SER A 171 13.22 12.50 -5.71
C SER A 171 13.05 11.12 -5.08
N ALA A 172 14.12 10.58 -4.50
CA ALA A 172 14.10 9.32 -3.78
C ALA A 172 13.13 9.37 -2.59
N THR A 173 12.11 8.51 -2.63
CA THR A 173 11.20 8.22 -1.52
C THR A 173 11.43 6.80 -1.03
N ARG A 174 10.89 6.44 0.14
CA ARG A 174 10.93 5.06 0.61
C ARG A 174 10.32 4.08 -0.42
N ALA A 175 9.16 4.42 -0.99
CA ALA A 175 8.48 3.56 -1.96
C ALA A 175 9.33 3.37 -3.23
N SER A 176 9.91 4.46 -3.76
CA SER A 176 10.74 4.38 -4.96
C SER A 176 12.06 3.63 -4.72
N LEU A 177 12.67 3.76 -3.54
CA LEU A 177 13.90 3.03 -3.18
C LEU A 177 13.62 1.54 -3.04
N MET A 178 12.48 1.16 -2.47
CA MET A 178 12.06 -0.23 -2.40
C MET A 178 11.76 -0.81 -3.79
N ALA A 179 11.08 -0.04 -4.65
CA ALA A 179 10.89 -0.41 -6.04
C ALA A 179 12.25 -0.63 -6.73
N LEU A 180 13.22 0.27 -6.57
CA LEU A 180 14.54 0.13 -7.17
C LEU A 180 15.31 -1.09 -6.64
N ALA A 181 15.30 -1.31 -5.32
CA ALA A 181 15.94 -2.45 -4.69
C ALA A 181 15.39 -3.80 -5.20
N SER A 182 14.09 -3.87 -5.52
CA SER A 182 13.47 -5.10 -6.03
C SER A 182 14.04 -5.59 -7.37
N TYR A 183 14.69 -4.72 -8.16
CA TYR A 183 15.38 -5.12 -9.39
C TYR A 183 16.74 -5.78 -9.15
N ARG A 184 17.33 -5.60 -7.96
CA ARG A 184 18.58 -6.23 -7.52
C ARG A 184 19.75 -6.09 -8.50
N LYS A 185 19.89 -4.91 -9.12
CA LYS A 185 20.97 -4.64 -10.07
C LYS A 185 22.19 -4.09 -9.34
N GLU A 186 23.33 -4.75 -9.53
CA GLU A 186 24.61 -4.41 -8.89
C GLU A 186 25.01 -2.94 -9.07
N LYS A 187 24.77 -2.39 -10.26
CA LYS A 187 25.10 -1.00 -10.61
C LYS A 187 24.31 0.04 -9.78
N ASP A 188 23.20 -0.34 -9.16
CA ASP A 188 22.36 0.56 -8.36
C ASP A 188 22.74 0.54 -6.87
N LEU A 189 23.66 -0.35 -6.45
CA LEU A 189 24.00 -0.57 -5.04
C LEU A 189 24.61 0.65 -4.35
N ASP A 190 25.55 1.34 -5.00
CA ASP A 190 26.19 2.51 -4.40
C ASP A 190 25.18 3.65 -4.22
N PHE A 191 24.30 3.85 -5.21
CA PHE A 191 23.20 4.78 -5.09
C PHE A 191 22.25 4.40 -3.94
N LEU A 192 21.76 3.15 -3.90
CA LEU A 192 20.89 2.65 -2.83
C LEU A 192 21.53 2.80 -1.45
N ALA A 193 22.79 2.43 -1.28
CA ALA A 193 23.51 2.55 -0.01
C ALA A 193 23.61 4.01 0.44
N SER A 194 23.84 4.94 -0.49
CA SER A 194 23.88 6.37 -0.17
C SER A 194 22.52 6.93 0.26
N GLU A 195 21.43 6.54 -0.43
CA GLU A 195 20.07 7.04 -0.14
C GLU A 195 19.47 6.43 1.13
N ILE A 196 19.69 5.13 1.36
CA ILE A 196 19.24 4.44 2.59
C ILE A 196 19.78 5.15 3.84
N ASN A 197 21.03 5.62 3.80
CA ASN A 197 21.64 6.35 4.93
C ASN A 197 21.00 7.71 5.20
N LYS A 198 20.33 8.33 4.21
CA LYS A 198 19.61 9.59 4.36
C LYS A 198 18.22 9.43 4.99
N LEU A 199 17.70 8.21 5.05
CA LEU A 199 16.39 7.95 5.65
C LEU A 199 16.42 8.18 7.17
N ALA A 200 15.49 8.99 7.65
CA ALA A 200 15.41 9.39 9.06
C ALA A 200 15.15 8.23 10.04
N TYR A 201 14.52 7.14 9.58
CA TYR A 201 14.11 6.03 10.43
C TYR A 201 14.68 4.70 9.94
N ASP A 202 15.33 3.96 10.83
CA ASP A 202 16.01 2.70 10.51
C ASP A 202 15.05 1.62 9.99
N PHE A 203 13.80 1.59 10.46
CA PHE A 203 12.80 0.63 9.96
C PHE A 203 12.56 0.72 8.44
N LYS A 204 12.68 1.93 7.88
CA LYS A 204 12.56 2.15 6.43
C LYS A 204 13.76 1.54 5.69
N LYS A 205 14.95 1.59 6.30
CA LYS A 205 16.19 1.02 5.76
C LYS A 205 16.10 -0.50 5.71
N PHE A 206 15.61 -1.12 6.78
CA PHE A 206 15.43 -2.58 6.84
C PHE A 206 14.53 -3.11 5.74
N GLN A 207 13.43 -2.43 5.42
CA GLN A 207 12.54 -2.86 4.34
C GLN A 207 13.22 -2.87 2.96
N ILE A 208 14.12 -1.91 2.71
CA ILE A 208 14.89 -1.85 1.46
C ILE A 208 15.94 -2.97 1.43
N ILE A 209 16.64 -3.19 2.56
CA ILE A 209 17.63 -4.28 2.71
C ILE A 209 16.97 -5.67 2.62
N GLU A 210 15.76 -5.82 3.14
CA GLU A 210 15.00 -7.05 3.02
C GLU A 210 14.72 -7.39 1.54
N GLU A 211 14.43 -6.36 0.74
CA GLU A 211 14.14 -6.49 -0.68
C GLU A 211 15.39 -6.87 -1.50
N TYR A 212 16.54 -6.27 -1.19
CA TYR A 212 17.84 -6.56 -1.80
C TYR A 212 18.93 -6.81 -0.74
N PRO A 213 18.99 -8.01 -0.15
CA PRO A 213 20.04 -8.36 0.79
C PRO A 213 21.38 -8.42 0.05
N HIS A 214 22.32 -7.55 0.44
CA HIS A 214 23.62 -7.45 -0.20
C HIS A 214 24.71 -7.13 0.82
N ASP A 215 25.91 -7.64 0.61
CA ASP A 215 27.04 -7.48 1.54
C ASP A 215 27.39 -6.02 1.82
N ARG A 216 27.08 -5.13 0.86
CA ARG A 216 27.23 -3.68 0.99
C ARG A 216 26.45 -3.10 2.18
N PHE A 217 25.34 -3.73 2.58
CA PHE A 217 24.51 -3.29 3.70
C PHE A 217 24.85 -3.98 5.03
N ILE A 218 25.73 -4.99 5.05
CA ILE A 218 26.14 -5.70 6.28
C ILE A 218 26.71 -4.76 7.34
N PRO A 219 27.60 -3.79 7.03
CA PRO A 219 28.14 -2.89 8.04
C PRO A 219 27.03 -2.16 8.80
N PHE A 220 26.03 -1.63 8.10
CA PHE A 220 24.87 -0.98 8.71
C PHE A 220 24.08 -1.92 9.62
N MET A 221 23.77 -3.14 9.14
CA MET A 221 23.03 -4.14 9.92
C MET A 221 23.77 -4.53 11.20
N TYR A 222 25.09 -4.67 11.12
CA TYR A 222 25.94 -5.03 12.24
C TYR A 222 26.07 -3.89 13.26
N ASP A 223 26.23 -2.65 12.81
CA ASP A 223 26.28 -1.47 13.69
C ASP A 223 24.96 -1.27 14.43
N TYR A 224 23.83 -1.46 13.74
CA TYR A 224 22.51 -1.41 14.36
C TYR A 224 22.36 -2.49 15.45
N HIS A 225 22.77 -3.73 15.14
CA HIS A 225 22.74 -4.83 16.11
C HIS A 225 23.56 -4.52 17.37
N LYS A 226 24.78 -3.99 17.20
CA LYS A 226 25.64 -3.58 18.32
C LYS A 226 25.05 -2.48 19.17
N LYS A 227 24.47 -1.45 18.53
CA LYS A 227 23.81 -0.35 19.22
C LYS A 227 22.66 -0.87 20.09
N PHE A 228 21.82 -1.72 19.51
CA PHE A 228 20.71 -2.35 20.23
C PHE A 228 21.19 -3.13 21.46
N GLN A 229 22.25 -3.93 21.34
CA GLN A 229 22.81 -4.69 22.47
C GLN A 229 23.36 -3.82 23.59
N LYS A 230 24.01 -2.70 23.25
CA LYS A 230 24.64 -1.81 24.22
C LYS A 230 23.63 -1.00 25.02
N ASP A 231 22.60 -0.51 24.36
CA ASP A 231 21.73 0.51 24.93
C ASP A 231 20.56 -0.08 25.76
N ASN A 232 20.49 -1.41 25.92
CA ASN A 232 19.35 -2.14 26.54
C ASN A 232 18.00 -1.63 26.01
N MET A 233 17.97 -1.21 24.74
CA MET A 233 16.80 -0.60 24.13
C MET A 233 15.65 -1.61 24.05
N ASN A 234 14.44 -1.09 23.78
CA ASN A 234 13.33 -1.95 23.37
C ASN A 234 13.77 -2.86 22.22
N ASP A 235 13.19 -4.06 22.16
CA ASP A 235 13.56 -5.06 21.15
C ASP A 235 13.59 -4.45 19.74
N PRO A 236 14.50 -4.92 18.87
CA PRO A 236 14.57 -4.51 17.48
C PRO A 236 13.21 -4.67 16.82
N ASP A 237 12.89 -3.72 15.94
CA ASP A 237 11.71 -3.78 15.08
C ASP A 237 11.65 -5.15 14.34
N ASP A 238 10.46 -5.74 14.22
CA ASP A 238 10.18 -6.93 13.37
C ASP A 238 10.87 -6.84 12.00
N LEU A 239 10.95 -5.63 11.45
CA LEU A 239 11.57 -5.34 10.17
C LEU A 239 13.08 -5.58 10.17
N PHE A 240 13.79 -5.35 11.27
CA PHE A 240 15.21 -5.72 11.39
C PHE A 240 15.40 -7.22 11.25
N TYR A 241 14.58 -8.02 11.92
CA TYR A 241 14.66 -9.48 11.82
C TYR A 241 14.33 -9.96 10.41
N ALA A 242 13.33 -9.37 9.77
CA ALA A 242 12.99 -9.69 8.39
C ALA A 242 14.15 -9.39 7.42
N ALA A 243 14.78 -8.23 7.56
CA ALA A 243 15.96 -7.84 6.78
C ALA A 243 17.20 -8.69 7.07
N LEU A 244 17.38 -9.14 8.32
CA LEU A 244 18.46 -10.05 8.68
C LEU A 244 18.23 -11.44 8.07
N ALA A 245 17.00 -11.95 8.15
CA ALA A 245 16.64 -13.26 7.62
C ALA A 245 16.75 -13.34 6.09
N SER A 246 16.52 -12.23 5.36
CA SER A 246 16.60 -12.22 3.90
C SER A 246 18.00 -12.56 3.35
N TYR A 247 19.08 -12.39 4.13
CA TYR A 247 20.43 -12.80 3.74
C TYR A 247 20.63 -14.32 3.62
N LYS A 248 19.81 -15.12 4.33
CA LYS A 248 19.82 -16.60 4.27
C LYS A 248 21.21 -17.24 4.34
N ASN A 249 22.12 -16.69 5.14
CA ASN A 249 23.51 -17.12 5.22
C ASN A 249 23.94 -17.38 6.67
N LYS A 250 25.18 -17.88 6.84
CA LYS A 250 25.74 -18.24 8.15
C LYS A 250 25.89 -17.04 9.08
N TRP A 251 26.13 -15.84 8.55
CA TRP A 251 26.24 -14.62 9.33
C TRP A 251 24.90 -14.27 9.99
N ALA A 252 23.82 -14.23 9.21
CA ALA A 252 22.48 -13.99 9.74
C ALA A 252 22.07 -15.04 10.77
N ASN A 253 22.38 -16.31 10.49
CA ASN A 253 22.15 -17.42 11.43
C ASN A 253 22.89 -17.24 12.76
N GLY A 254 24.15 -16.78 12.70
CA GLY A 254 24.95 -16.47 13.88
C GLY A 254 24.31 -15.39 14.75
N ILE A 255 23.86 -14.29 14.14
CA ILE A 255 23.19 -13.20 14.86
C ILE A 255 21.88 -13.69 15.50
N PHE A 256 21.07 -14.49 14.80
CA PHE A 256 19.86 -15.06 15.41
C PHE A 256 20.17 -15.98 16.59
N MET A 257 21.20 -16.82 16.49
CA MET A 257 21.62 -17.66 17.61
C MET A 257 22.05 -16.84 18.82
N GLU A 258 22.81 -15.78 18.60
CA GLU A 258 23.23 -14.85 19.64
C GLU A 258 22.03 -14.23 20.34
N LEU A 259 21.10 -13.64 19.57
CA LEU A 259 19.88 -13.05 20.08
C LEU A 259 19.08 -14.06 20.92
N ILE A 260 18.81 -15.26 20.39
CA ILE A 260 18.05 -16.29 21.14
C ILE A 260 18.72 -16.63 22.48
N ASN A 261 20.05 -16.66 22.55
CA ASN A 261 20.78 -17.00 23.78
C ASN A 261 20.88 -15.82 24.75
N SER A 262 20.96 -14.59 24.24
CA SER A 262 21.19 -13.37 25.02
C SER A 262 19.89 -12.67 25.44
N GLY A 263 18.79 -13.42 25.60
CA GLY A 263 17.46 -12.82 25.76
C GLY A 263 17.28 -11.85 26.91
N PRO A 264 16.40 -10.84 26.74
CA PRO A 264 16.07 -9.98 27.86
C PRO A 264 15.48 -10.83 28.99
N LYS A 265 15.78 -10.46 30.23
CA LYS A 265 15.23 -11.16 31.41
C LYS A 265 13.71 -11.01 31.51
N ASP A 266 13.16 -9.95 30.91
CA ASP A 266 11.72 -9.73 30.83
C ASP A 266 11.06 -10.76 29.91
N TYR A 267 10.10 -11.49 30.46
CA TYR A 267 9.44 -12.60 29.78
C TYR A 267 8.67 -12.15 28.54
N TYR A 268 7.92 -11.03 28.61
CA TYR A 268 7.09 -10.57 27.51
C TYR A 268 7.94 -10.08 26.33
N ARG A 269 8.97 -9.28 26.61
CA ARG A 269 9.96 -8.86 25.62
C ARG A 269 10.66 -10.04 24.98
N ASN A 270 11.14 -11.00 25.79
CA ASN A 270 11.79 -12.19 25.25
C ASN A 270 10.83 -13.00 24.38
N ARG A 271 9.57 -13.15 24.79
CA ARG A 271 8.53 -13.83 24.01
C ARG A 271 8.31 -13.14 22.66
N ASP A 272 8.04 -11.84 22.67
CA ASP A 272 7.71 -11.07 21.47
C ASP A 272 8.88 -11.12 20.48
N ARG A 273 10.11 -11.00 20.98
CA ARG A 273 11.32 -11.19 20.20
C ARG A 273 11.44 -12.58 19.56
N LEU A 274 11.25 -13.64 20.34
CA LEU A 274 11.34 -15.02 19.82
C LEU A 274 10.26 -15.26 18.75
N GLN A 275 9.05 -14.71 18.94
CA GLN A 275 7.99 -14.75 17.92
C GLN A 275 8.39 -13.99 16.65
N ALA A 276 8.98 -12.80 16.78
CA ALA A 276 9.45 -12.00 15.65
C ALA A 276 10.57 -12.71 14.86
N ILE A 277 11.52 -13.34 15.55
CA ILE A 277 12.57 -14.17 14.93
C ILE A 277 11.95 -15.35 14.18
N MET A 278 11.00 -16.06 14.80
CA MET A 278 10.31 -17.19 14.15
C MET A 278 9.54 -16.73 12.90
N LYS A 279 8.82 -15.62 12.97
CA LYS A 279 8.09 -15.02 11.84
C LYS A 279 9.03 -14.64 10.69
N ALA A 280 10.12 -13.94 10.99
CA ALA A 280 11.10 -13.51 10.00
C ALA A 280 11.79 -14.69 9.31
N THR A 281 12.23 -15.68 10.09
CA THR A 281 12.90 -16.88 9.56
C THR A 281 11.95 -17.83 8.83
N ALA A 282 10.66 -17.84 9.16
CA ALA A 282 9.65 -18.55 8.37
C ALA A 282 9.34 -17.82 7.05
N LYS A 283 9.28 -16.48 7.06
CA LYS A 283 9.10 -15.68 5.84
C LYS A 283 10.24 -15.90 4.84
N HIS A 284 11.48 -15.98 5.32
CA HIS A 284 12.69 -16.18 4.51
C HIS A 284 13.27 -17.57 4.65
N ASP A 285 12.43 -18.60 4.46
CA ASP A 285 12.81 -19.97 4.80
C ASP A 285 14.07 -20.47 4.07
N THR A 286 14.85 -21.24 4.82
CA THR A 286 16.10 -21.92 4.44
C THR A 286 16.45 -22.96 5.51
N ILE A 287 17.12 -24.03 5.09
CA ILE A 287 17.61 -25.10 5.99
C ILE A 287 18.45 -24.57 7.16
N LEU A 288 19.16 -23.45 6.96
CA LEU A 288 19.98 -22.83 8.00
C LEU A 288 19.13 -22.34 9.20
N PHE A 289 17.89 -21.93 8.96
CA PHE A 289 17.03 -21.37 10.01
C PHE A 289 16.14 -22.38 10.71
N GLU A 290 16.14 -23.65 10.31
CA GLU A 290 15.36 -24.68 11.01
C GLU A 290 15.74 -24.77 12.49
N ASP A 291 17.05 -24.82 12.79
CA ASP A 291 17.54 -24.90 14.15
C ASP A 291 17.24 -23.63 14.94
N ILE A 292 17.27 -22.47 14.28
CA ILE A 292 16.86 -21.18 14.87
C ILE A 292 15.41 -21.26 15.33
N ARG A 293 14.49 -21.68 14.45
CA ARG A 293 13.06 -21.79 14.78
C ARG A 293 12.81 -22.83 15.86
N LYS A 294 13.44 -24.01 15.78
CA LYS A 294 13.34 -25.08 16.79
C LYS A 294 13.83 -24.60 18.16
N LYS A 295 14.91 -23.82 18.20
CA LYS A 295 15.48 -23.29 19.44
C LYS A 295 14.65 -22.13 20.00
N ALA A 296 14.22 -21.20 19.16
CA ALA A 296 13.33 -20.12 19.56
C ALA A 296 12.02 -20.67 20.16
N TYR A 297 11.44 -21.69 19.51
CA TYR A 297 10.27 -22.40 20.00
C TYR A 297 10.49 -23.05 21.37
N ARG A 298 11.61 -23.76 21.57
CA ARG A 298 11.95 -24.33 22.88
C ARG A 298 12.10 -23.26 23.97
N ASN A 299 12.67 -22.11 23.64
CA ASN A 299 12.89 -21.01 24.58
C ASN A 299 11.64 -20.19 24.89
N LEU A 300 10.60 -20.26 24.05
CA LEU A 300 9.30 -19.64 24.33
C LEU A 300 8.58 -20.28 25.53
N GLY A 301 8.80 -21.58 25.75
CA GLY A 301 8.11 -22.33 26.80
C GLY A 301 6.70 -22.76 26.40
N LYS A 302 6.07 -23.61 27.22
CA LYS A 302 4.77 -24.23 26.90
C LYS A 302 3.57 -23.27 27.06
N ASP A 303 3.72 -22.20 27.82
CA ASP A 303 2.60 -21.34 28.25
C ASP A 303 2.41 -20.07 27.39
N THR A 304 3.22 -19.85 26.36
CA THR A 304 3.18 -18.65 25.51
C THR A 304 2.27 -18.75 24.27
N PHE A 305 1.75 -19.94 23.96
CA PHE A 305 1.04 -20.16 22.70
C PHE A 305 -0.47 -19.92 22.83
N ASN A 306 -0.90 -18.70 22.50
CA ASN A 306 -2.28 -18.48 22.08
C ASN A 306 -2.39 -18.93 20.61
N ILE A 307 -2.77 -20.20 20.42
CA ILE A 307 -2.79 -20.99 19.17
C ILE A 307 -3.62 -20.35 18.04
N ARG A 308 -4.42 -19.31 18.31
CA ARG A 308 -5.33 -18.70 17.32
C ARG A 308 -4.64 -18.06 16.11
N TYR A 309 -3.33 -17.76 16.16
CA TYR A 309 -2.63 -17.06 15.08
C TYR A 309 -1.56 -17.90 14.36
N PHE A 310 -1.33 -19.14 14.79
CA PHE A 310 -0.40 -20.06 14.15
C PHE A 310 -1.10 -21.41 13.95
N ASP A 311 -1.57 -21.64 12.73
CA ASP A 311 -2.14 -22.93 12.33
C ASP A 311 -1.01 -23.96 12.14
N PHE A 312 -0.75 -24.71 13.20
CA PHE A 312 0.23 -25.79 13.21
C PHE A 312 -0.12 -26.95 12.27
N SER A 313 -1.37 -27.07 11.80
CA SER A 313 -1.74 -28.10 10.82
C SER A 313 -1.09 -27.86 9.44
N LYS A 314 -0.53 -26.68 9.21
CA LYS A 314 0.28 -26.37 8.02
C LYS A 314 1.79 -26.55 8.23
N PHE A 315 2.23 -26.82 9.45
CA PHE A 315 3.66 -26.95 9.78
C PHE A 315 4.26 -28.26 9.27
N ASP A 316 3.47 -29.33 9.18
CA ASP A 316 3.91 -30.62 8.62
C ASP A 316 3.77 -30.69 7.09
N SER A 317 2.99 -29.79 6.47
CA SER A 317 2.85 -29.70 5.00
C SER A 317 3.95 -28.88 4.30
N TRP A 318 4.97 -28.44 5.05
CA TRP A 318 6.09 -27.64 4.55
C TRP A 318 7.39 -28.46 4.37
N TRP A 319 7.32 -29.79 4.54
CA TRP A 319 8.44 -30.72 4.31
C TRP A 319 8.11 -31.68 3.17
#